data_AF-A0A0D2DC73-F1
#
_entry.id   AF-A0A0D2DC73-F1
#
_cell.length_a   1.000
_cell.length_b   1.000
_cell.length_c   1.000
_cell.angle_alpha   90.00
_cell.angle_beta   90.00
_cell.angle_gamma   90.00
#
_symmetry.space_group_name_H-M   'P 1'
#
loop_
_entity.id
_entity.type
_entity.pdbx_description
1 polymer ?
#
loop_
_entity_poly.entity_id
_entity_poly.type
_entity_poly.pdbx_seq_one_letter_code
_entity_poly.pdbx_strand_id
1 'polypeptide(L)'
;MPLEVYKVAYKLALADPDIPGPRYHTVLFVRTKTNGDGIVHHVTGDIVSGMQYQSRPAKRPEDSQTFHSKELLGVVEPTDYPGVFDQTCRQQPPPPRQKRFNPATHRTEQMKPDGSFYEQGEMRSPMVKCTEWTERQAIPALLQNGIIKPR
;
A
#
# COMPACT_ATOMS: atom_id res chain seq x y z
N MET A 1 -1.24 9.06 -25.46
CA MET A 1 -2.21 9.66 -24.52
C MET A 1 -1.77 9.30 -23.11
N PRO A 2 -1.78 10.26 -22.17
CA PRO A 2 -1.47 9.99 -20.77
C PRO A 2 -2.36 8.91 -20.16
N LEU A 3 -1.81 8.13 -19.24
CA LEU A 3 -2.50 7.06 -18.52
C LEU A 3 -3.05 7.62 -17.21
N GLU A 4 -4.30 7.34 -16.90
CA GLU A 4 -4.91 7.81 -15.66
C GLU A 4 -4.45 6.97 -14.47
N VAL A 5 -4.09 7.66 -13.39
CA VAL A 5 -3.60 7.07 -12.15
C VAL A 5 -4.61 7.31 -11.04
N TYR A 6 -4.98 6.24 -10.35
CA TYR A 6 -6.02 6.23 -9.35
C TYR A 6 -5.48 5.72 -8.01
N LYS A 7 -5.98 6.31 -6.93
CA LYS A 7 -6.00 5.68 -5.60
C LYS A 7 -7.26 4.84 -5.50
N VAL A 8 -7.14 3.58 -5.12
CA VAL A 8 -8.27 2.66 -4.98
C VAL A 8 -8.27 2.05 -3.59
N ALA A 9 -9.41 2.06 -2.91
CA ALA A 9 -9.59 1.41 -1.62
C ALA A 9 -10.47 0.16 -1.78
N TYR A 10 -10.02 -0.95 -1.19
CA TYR A 10 -10.77 -2.20 -1.09
C TYR A 10 -11.08 -2.54 0.37
N LYS A 11 -12.29 -3.02 0.65
CA LYS A 11 -12.66 -3.59 1.95
C LYS A 11 -11.77 -4.79 2.28
N LEU A 12 -11.30 -4.86 3.52
CA LEU A 12 -10.59 -6.02 4.02
C LEU A 12 -11.58 -7.16 4.28
N ALA A 13 -11.20 -8.39 3.93
CA ALA A 13 -11.98 -9.58 4.26
C ALA A 13 -12.02 -9.83 5.78
N LEU A 14 -10.92 -9.51 6.47
CA LEU A 14 -10.81 -9.59 7.93
C LEU A 14 -10.09 -8.33 8.44
N ALA A 15 -10.72 -7.63 9.38
CA ALA A 15 -10.08 -6.52 10.08
C ALA A 15 -9.00 -7.03 11.04
N ASP A 16 -7.94 -6.24 11.23
CA ASP A 16 -6.95 -6.54 12.26
C ASP A 16 -7.49 -6.05 13.61
N PRO A 17 -7.69 -6.94 14.59
CA PRO A 17 -8.29 -6.57 15.88
C PRO A 17 -7.41 -5.60 16.68
N ASP A 18 -6.10 -5.57 16.41
CA ASP A 18 -5.14 -4.71 17.11
C ASP A 18 -5.04 -3.31 16.49
N ILE A 19 -5.88 -3.01 15.49
CA ILE A 19 -5.84 -1.76 14.75
C ILE A 19 -7.25 -1.15 14.67
N PRO A 20 -7.50 0.02 15.29
CA PRO A 20 -8.82 0.62 15.30
C PRO A 20 -9.26 1.15 13.93
N GLY A 21 -10.58 1.10 13.71
CA GLY A 21 -11.31 1.72 12.59
C GLY A 21 -11.56 0.82 11.37
N PRO A 22 -12.46 1.23 10.47
CA PRO A 22 -12.57 0.59 9.17
C PRO A 22 -11.25 0.80 8.41
N ARG A 23 -10.55 -0.30 8.16
CA ARG A 23 -9.31 -0.34 7.40
C ARG A 23 -9.62 -0.81 5.98
N TYR A 24 -8.98 -0.16 5.01
CA TYR A 24 -9.01 -0.58 3.61
C TYR A 24 -7.64 -1.09 3.19
N HIS A 25 -7.61 -1.92 2.16
CA HIS A 25 -6.41 -2.15 1.36
C HIS A 25 -6.36 -1.09 0.27
N THR A 26 -5.56 -0.05 0.48
CA THR A 26 -5.39 1.02 -0.49
C THR A 26 -4.25 0.70 -1.45
N VAL A 27 -4.45 0.95 -2.74
CA VAL A 27 -3.47 0.68 -3.80
C VAL A 27 -3.42 1.82 -4.81
N LEU A 28 -2.33 1.87 -5.59
CA LEU A 28 -2.25 2.64 -6.83
C LEU A 28 -2.73 1.78 -7.99
N PHE A 29 -3.58 2.34 -8.86
CA PHE A 29 -4.07 1.69 -10.07
C PHE A 29 -3.82 2.59 -11.28
N VAL A 30 -3.09 2.08 -12.27
CA VAL A 30 -2.88 2.79 -13.54
C VAL A 30 -3.73 2.12 -14.61
N ARG A 31 -4.65 2.88 -15.21
CA ARG A 31 -5.50 2.36 -16.29
C ARG A 31 -4.70 2.31 -17.59
N THR A 32 -4.41 1.10 -18.07
CA THR A 32 -3.57 0.88 -19.26
C THR A 32 -4.35 0.39 -20.47
N LYS A 33 -5.60 -0.06 -20.28
CA LYS A 33 -6.44 -0.58 -21.37
C LYS A 33 -7.74 0.21 -21.52
N THR A 34 -8.26 0.25 -22.74
CA THR A 34 -9.52 0.93 -23.09
C THR A 34 -10.75 0.29 -22.43
N ASN A 35 -10.69 -1.01 -22.15
CA ASN A 35 -11.73 -1.72 -21.40
C ASN A 35 -11.76 -1.37 -19.91
N GLY A 36 -10.85 -0.52 -19.42
CA GLY A 36 -10.75 -0.13 -18.02
C GLY A 36 -9.79 -0.96 -17.17
N ASP A 37 -9.24 -2.05 -17.71
CA ASP A 37 -8.20 -2.84 -17.03
C ASP A 37 -6.90 -2.04 -16.91
N GLY A 38 -6.05 -2.48 -15.99
CA GLY A 38 -4.85 -1.74 -15.65
C GLY A 38 -3.82 -2.57 -14.92
N ILE A 39 -2.93 -1.86 -14.23
CA ILE A 39 -1.91 -2.44 -13.36
C ILE A 39 -2.11 -1.87 -11.96
N VAL A 40 -2.08 -2.75 -10.97
CA VAL A 40 -2.04 -2.36 -9.55
C VAL A 40 -0.59 -2.31 -9.08
N HIS A 41 -0.24 -1.26 -8.36
CA HIS A 41 1.01 -1.10 -7.61
C HIS A 41 0.66 -1.06 -6.12
N HIS A 42 1.19 -2.00 -5.34
CA HIS A 42 0.88 -2.11 -3.92
C HIS A 42 1.99 -2.81 -3.13
N VAL A 43 1.84 -2.86 -1.81
CA VAL A 43 2.58 -3.79 -0.98
C VAL A 43 1.66 -4.94 -0.55
N THR A 44 2.23 -6.14 -0.55
CA THR A 44 1.59 -7.39 -0.16
C THR A 44 2.40 -8.08 0.94
N GLY A 45 1.74 -8.90 1.76
CA GLY A 45 2.34 -9.53 2.94
C GLY A 45 1.59 -9.15 4.22
N ASP A 46 2.23 -9.40 5.35
CA ASP A 46 1.61 -9.26 6.67
C ASP A 46 2.58 -8.65 7.69
N ILE A 47 2.08 -8.31 8.87
CA ILE A 47 2.88 -7.62 9.90
C ILE A 47 3.84 -8.55 10.67
N VAL A 48 3.74 -9.87 10.49
CA VAL A 48 4.59 -10.90 11.12
C VAL A 48 5.74 -11.30 10.19
N SER A 49 5.51 -11.35 8.88
CA SER A 49 6.51 -11.68 7.87
C SER A 49 7.16 -10.43 7.28
N GLY A 50 6.47 -9.28 7.37
CA GLY A 50 6.78 -8.08 6.60
C GLY A 50 6.02 -8.04 5.28
N MET A 51 6.07 -6.87 4.65
CA MET A 51 5.44 -6.64 3.35
C MET A 51 6.49 -6.40 2.27
N GLN A 52 6.10 -6.61 1.02
CA GLN A 52 6.93 -6.41 -0.15
C GLN A 52 6.13 -5.69 -1.23
N TYR A 53 6.82 -4.81 -1.96
CA TYR A 53 6.23 -4.16 -3.11
C TYR A 53 6.01 -5.14 -4.26
N GLN A 54 4.86 -5.02 -4.94
CA GLN A 54 4.53 -5.76 -6.15
C GLN A 54 3.73 -4.86 -7.11
N SER A 55 3.98 -5.05 -8.40
CA SER A 55 3.09 -4.60 -9.47
C SER A 55 2.51 -5.79 -10.23
N ARG A 56 1.23 -5.73 -10.59
CA ARG A 56 0.56 -6.82 -11.32
C ARG A 56 -0.60 -6.34 -12.19
N PRO A 57 -0.92 -7.05 -13.29
CA PRO A 57 -2.15 -6.81 -14.02
C PRO A 57 -3.40 -6.99 -13.15
N ALA A 58 -4.38 -6.12 -13.37
CA ALA A 58 -5.65 -6.15 -12.67
C ALA A 58 -6.81 -5.76 -13.59
N LYS A 59 -8.00 -6.28 -13.26
CA LYS A 59 -9.26 -5.82 -13.84
C LYS A 59 -9.62 -4.43 -13.35
N ARG A 60 -10.68 -3.86 -13.92
CA ARG A 60 -11.29 -2.63 -13.40
C ARG A 60 -11.56 -2.77 -11.90
N PRO A 61 -11.18 -1.78 -11.08
CA PRO A 61 -11.44 -1.82 -9.64
C PRO A 61 -12.89 -2.12 -9.27
N GLU A 62 -13.84 -1.56 -10.02
CA GLU A 62 -15.28 -1.67 -9.78
C GLU A 62 -15.83 -3.08 -9.98
N ASP A 63 -15.11 -3.94 -10.71
CA ASP A 63 -15.51 -5.34 -10.91
C ASP A 63 -15.23 -6.21 -9.66
N SER A 64 -14.50 -5.68 -8.67
CA SER A 64 -14.21 -6.38 -7.42
C SER A 64 -15.36 -6.27 -6.42
N GLN A 65 -15.77 -7.39 -5.82
CA GLN A 65 -16.75 -7.39 -4.73
C GLN A 65 -16.28 -6.62 -3.48
N THR A 66 -14.96 -6.48 -3.30
CA THR A 66 -14.38 -5.73 -2.19
C THR A 66 -14.17 -4.26 -2.52
N PHE A 67 -14.55 -3.78 -3.70
CA PHE A 67 -14.41 -2.38 -4.07
C PHE A 67 -15.10 -1.47 -3.06
N HIS A 68 -14.40 -0.41 -2.63
CA HIS A 68 -14.96 0.61 -1.76
C HIS A 68 -15.00 1.97 -2.43
N SER A 69 -13.87 2.46 -2.92
CA SER A 69 -13.78 3.77 -3.56
C SER A 69 -12.60 3.87 -4.54
N LYS A 70 -12.68 4.86 -5.43
CA LYS A 70 -11.64 5.21 -6.38
C LYS A 70 -11.55 6.73 -6.51
N GLU A 71 -10.34 7.27 -6.48
CA GLU A 71 -10.04 8.69 -6.58
C GLU A 71 -9.00 8.89 -7.69
N LEU A 72 -9.25 9.81 -8.63
CA LEU A 72 -8.28 10.18 -9.67
C LEU A 72 -7.19 11.05 -9.05
N LEU A 73 -5.95 10.58 -9.09
CA LEU A 73 -4.79 11.35 -8.61
C LEU A 73 -4.21 12.24 -9.71
N GLY A 74 -4.38 11.85 -10.97
CA GLY A 74 -3.82 12.56 -12.12
C GLY A 74 -3.52 11.62 -13.28
N VAL A 75 -2.54 11.98 -14.09
CA VAL A 75 -2.09 11.20 -15.23
C VAL A 75 -0.57 11.00 -15.21
N VAL A 76 -0.10 9.94 -15.87
CA VAL A 76 1.32 9.67 -16.12
C VAL A 76 1.55 9.57 -17.63
N GLU A 77 2.68 10.10 -18.12
CA GLU A 77 3.03 9.98 -19.52
C GLU A 77 3.39 8.54 -19.88
N PRO A 78 3.03 8.05 -21.09
CA PRO A 78 3.42 6.71 -21.52
C PRO A 78 4.92 6.48 -21.56
N THR A 79 5.73 7.54 -21.69
CA THR A 79 7.20 7.46 -21.64
C THR A 79 7.72 7.14 -20.24
N ASP A 80 6.97 7.50 -19.19
CA ASP A 80 7.36 7.31 -17.79
C ASP A 80 6.78 6.00 -17.21
N TYR A 81 5.91 5.32 -17.96
CA TYR A 81 5.17 4.14 -17.50
C TYR A 81 5.43 2.89 -18.38
N PRO A 82 5.74 1.71 -17.80
CA PRO A 82 5.82 1.43 -16.36
C PRO A 82 7.16 1.83 -15.72
N GLY A 83 8.19 2.17 -16.50
CA GLY A 83 9.59 2.26 -16.05
C GLY A 83 9.83 3.14 -14.81
N VAL A 84 9.77 4.46 -14.99
CA VAL A 84 10.06 5.42 -13.92
C VAL A 84 9.05 5.28 -12.79
N PHE A 85 7.77 5.07 -13.11
CA PHE A 85 6.71 4.88 -12.12
C PHE A 85 6.96 3.68 -11.19
N ASP A 86 7.25 2.50 -11.75
CA ASP A 86 7.52 1.27 -11.00
C ASP A 86 8.81 1.41 -10.17
N GLN A 87 9.84 2.03 -10.75
CA GLN A 87 11.10 2.30 -10.05
C GLN A 87 10.90 3.22 -8.84
N THR A 88 10.17 4.33 -8.98
CA THR A 88 9.86 5.24 -7.86
C THR A 88 9.09 4.54 -6.75
N CYS A 89 8.15 3.66 -7.11
CA CYS A 89 7.44 2.84 -6.13
C CYS A 89 8.39 1.86 -5.40
N ARG A 90 9.28 1.18 -6.13
CA ARG A 90 10.27 0.24 -5.54
C ARG A 90 11.26 0.90 -4.58
N GLN A 91 11.56 2.17 -4.80
CA GLN A 91 12.44 2.94 -3.92
C GLN A 91 11.79 3.26 -2.57
N GLN A 92 10.46 3.16 -2.45
CA GLN A 92 9.78 3.37 -1.17
C GLN A 92 9.89 2.11 -0.30
N PRO A 93 10.44 2.22 0.92
CA PRO A 93 10.63 1.06 1.78
C PRO A 93 9.28 0.42 2.11
N PRO A 94 9.07 -0.88 1.78
CA PRO A 94 7.83 -1.53 2.15
C PRO A 94 7.75 -1.66 3.68
N PRO A 95 6.54 -1.73 4.26
CA PRO A 95 6.39 -1.91 5.71
C PRO A 95 7.16 -3.15 6.18
N PRO A 96 8.08 -3.01 7.15
CA PRO A 96 8.83 -4.14 7.65
C PRO A 96 7.93 -5.05 8.50
N ARG A 97 8.50 -6.18 8.94
CA ARG A 97 7.92 -6.93 10.05
C ARG A 97 7.73 -5.97 11.23
N GLN A 98 6.60 -6.10 11.93
CA GLN A 98 6.21 -5.26 13.06
C GLN A 98 5.71 -6.07 14.26
N LYS A 99 5.39 -7.35 14.07
CA LYS A 99 5.09 -8.31 15.14
C LYS A 99 6.00 -9.52 15.07
N ARG A 100 6.25 -10.14 16.22
CA ARG A 100 6.96 -11.42 16.32
C ARG A 100 6.39 -12.22 17.49
N PHE A 101 6.49 -13.54 17.42
CA PHE A 101 6.22 -14.39 18.58
C PHE A 101 7.21 -14.07 19.70
N ASN A 102 6.67 -13.75 20.88
CA ASN A 102 7.44 -13.55 22.10
C ASN A 102 7.40 -14.84 22.94
N PRO A 103 8.52 -15.58 23.06
CA PRO A 103 8.57 -16.80 23.86
C PRO A 103 8.33 -16.57 25.34
N ALA A 104 8.54 -15.36 25.87
CA ALA A 104 8.33 -15.08 27.29
C ALA A 104 6.84 -14.97 27.65
N THR A 105 6.01 -14.45 26.74
CA THR A 105 4.58 -14.24 26.95
C THR A 105 3.71 -15.25 26.21
N HIS A 106 4.32 -16.05 25.31
CA HIS A 106 3.65 -16.99 24.42
C HIS A 106 2.63 -16.31 23.49
N ARG A 107 2.86 -15.05 23.11
CA ARG A 107 1.96 -14.26 22.27
C ARG A 107 2.70 -13.65 21.08
N THR A 108 1.97 -13.39 20.00
CA THR A 108 2.46 -12.57 18.88
C THR A 108 2.29 -11.10 19.26
N GLU A 109 3.40 -10.41 19.48
CA GLU A 109 3.43 -9.06 20.03
C GLU A 109 4.16 -8.10 19.09
N GLN A 110 3.81 -6.82 19.20
CA GLN A 110 4.47 -5.77 18.46
C GLN A 110 5.93 -5.62 18.91
N MET A 111 6.82 -5.43 17.95
CA MET A 111 8.23 -5.16 18.19
C MET A 111 8.59 -3.73 17.77
N LYS A 112 9.62 -3.19 18.42
CA LYS A 112 10.26 -1.92 18.07
C LYS A 112 11.06 -2.08 16.76
N PRO A 113 11.47 -0.97 16.12
CA PRO A 113 12.31 -1.03 14.93
C PRO A 113 13.65 -1.77 15.12
N ASP A 114 14.19 -1.78 16.34
CA ASP A 114 15.40 -2.53 16.70
C ASP A 114 15.16 -4.04 16.92
N GLY A 115 13.90 -4.50 16.83
CA GLY A 115 13.51 -5.88 17.01
C GLY A 115 13.29 -6.34 18.45
N SER A 116 13.41 -5.44 19.44
CA SER A 116 13.00 -5.69 20.83
C SER A 116 11.48 -5.58 21.00
N PHE A 117 10.94 -6.14 22.09
CA PHE A 117 9.51 -5.99 22.42
C PHE A 117 9.27 -4.72 23.24
N TYR A 118 8.07 -4.16 23.13
CA TYR A 118 7.64 -3.06 24.00
C TYR A 118 7.42 -3.56 25.43
N GLU A 119 7.77 -2.73 26.41
CA GLU A 119 7.50 -3.00 27.82
C GLU A 119 6.02 -2.73 28.16
N GLN A 120 5.58 -3.22 29.33
CA GLN A 120 4.22 -3.01 29.79
C GLN A 120 3.98 -1.52 30.06
N GLY A 121 2.98 -0.93 29.40
CA GLY A 121 2.66 0.49 29.52
C GLY A 121 3.51 1.40 28.63
N GLU A 122 4.50 0.87 27.91
CA GLU A 122 5.27 1.62 26.92
C GLU A 122 4.39 2.01 25.73
N MET A 123 4.53 3.24 25.26
CA MET A 123 3.79 3.73 24.10
C MET A 123 4.26 3.00 22.84
N ARG A 124 3.32 2.36 22.15
CA ARG A 124 3.59 1.62 20.91
C ARG A 124 3.48 2.52 19.69
N SER A 125 4.42 2.40 18.76
CA SER A 125 4.33 3.09 17.48
C SER A 125 3.12 2.60 16.67
N PRO A 126 2.43 3.45 15.91
CA PRO A 126 1.36 3.00 15.03
C PRO A 126 1.88 1.99 13.99
N MET A 127 1.15 0.90 13.79
CA MET A 127 1.50 -0.06 12.75
C MET A 127 1.24 0.51 11.36
N VAL A 128 2.18 0.25 10.45
CA VAL A 128 2.16 0.66 9.04
C VAL A 128 1.74 -0.53 8.19
N LYS A 129 0.70 -0.39 7.38
CA LYS A 129 0.27 -1.39 6.41
C LYS A 129 0.30 -0.81 4.99
N CYS A 130 -0.30 -1.54 4.05
CA CYS A 130 -0.48 -1.14 2.65
C CYS A 130 -1.01 0.29 2.49
N THR A 131 -2.01 0.67 3.26
CA THR A 131 -2.62 2.00 3.18
C THR A 131 -1.64 3.10 3.55
N GLU A 132 -0.92 2.96 4.66
CA GLU A 132 0.08 3.94 5.05
C GLU A 132 1.23 4.01 4.03
N TRP A 133 1.68 2.88 3.47
CA TRP A 133 2.69 2.89 2.41
C TRP A 133 2.20 3.63 1.16
N THR A 134 0.97 3.35 0.70
CA THR A 134 0.41 4.00 -0.49
C THR A 134 0.19 5.49 -0.27
N GLU A 135 -0.45 5.87 0.83
CA GLU A 135 -0.84 7.27 1.06
C GLU A 135 0.32 8.16 1.54
N ARG A 136 1.24 7.63 2.36
CA ARG A 136 2.28 8.43 3.00
C ARG A 136 3.63 8.34 2.29
N GLN A 137 3.83 7.36 1.41
CA GLN A 137 5.11 7.16 0.71
C GLN A 137 4.94 7.19 -0.80
N ALA A 138 4.20 6.23 -1.38
CA ALA A 138 4.16 6.05 -2.83
C ALA A 138 3.50 7.22 -3.56
N ILE A 139 2.31 7.66 -3.12
CA ILE A 139 1.60 8.80 -3.74
C ILE A 139 2.42 10.09 -3.64
N PRO A 140 2.91 10.50 -2.45
CA PRO A 140 3.77 11.67 -2.32
C PRO A 140 5.01 11.61 -3.20
N ALA A 141 5.72 10.47 -3.25
CA ALA A 141 6.93 10.33 -4.07
C ALA A 141 6.64 10.51 -5.57
N LEU A 142 5.54 9.95 -6.07
CA LEU A 142 5.15 10.07 -7.47
C LEU A 142 4.73 11.51 -7.84
N LEU A 143 4.06 12.22 -6.94
CA LEU A 143 3.66 13.61 -7.13
C LEU A 143 4.87 14.56 -7.04
N GLN A 144 5.73 14.39 -6.03
CA GLN A 144 6.91 15.25 -5.82
C GLN A 144 7.93 15.12 -6.94
N ASN A 145 8.08 13.93 -7.53
CA ASN A 145 8.94 13.70 -8.69
C ASN A 145 8.28 14.10 -10.03
N GLY A 146 7.06 14.64 -10.01
CA GLY A 146 6.34 15.06 -11.22
C GLY A 146 5.94 13.92 -12.16
N ILE A 147 5.90 12.68 -11.67
CA ILE A 147 5.54 11.49 -12.45
C ILE A 147 4.02 11.43 -12.60
N ILE A 148 3.28 11.65 -11.51
CA ILE A 148 1.84 11.92 -11.57
C ILE A 148 1.67 13.43 -11.73
N LYS A 149 0.98 13.84 -12.79
CA LYS A 149 0.66 15.23 -13.10
C LYS A 149 -0.85 15.46 -12.99
N PRO A 150 -1.31 16.65 -12.57
CA PRO A 150 -2.71 17.03 -12.68
C PRO A 150 -3.21 16.84 -14.10
N ARG A 151 -4.46 16.43 -14.24
CA ARG A 151 -5.11 16.23 -15.54
C ARG A 151 -5.53 17.56 -16.16
#